data_AF-A0A520VAV3-F1
#
_entry.id   AF-A0A520VAV3-F1
#
_cell.length_a   1.000
_cell.length_b   1.000
_cell.length_c   1.000
_cell.angle_alpha   90.00
_cell.angle_beta   90.00
_cell.angle_gamma   90.00
#
_symmetry.space_group_name_H-M   'P 1'
#
loop_
_entity.id
_entity.type
_entity.pdbx_description
1 polymer ?
#
loop_
_entity_poly.entity_id
_entity_poly.type
_entity_poly.pdbx_seq_one_letter_code
_entity_poly.pdbx_strand_id
1 'polypeptide(L)'
;MRYWIDRRARELSLRFMYSLDVKSADFSYDFDDFTSNVSNFWDTNPINNYYMLKVMRIKDEDMIVIGSAALSNNKIFLRIISKDKFDKLTTKVSNPEKFKVFLKTYNLNEKIEGHDADFYKLLRDIFSNSKKVVTKNVIKNKADEIIHGCVKNIKPIDDQIDQSIKNWRFDRINSVDLNILRIAVFEILFSKGIPVPVSIKEAIVLALKYSSDESCSFINGILDTISKRALQ
;
A
#
# COMPACT_ATOMS: atom_id res chain seq x y z
N MET A 1 8.20 -12.10 -0.97
CA MET A 1 8.12 -10.83 -1.75
C MET A 1 6.67 -10.47 -2.09
N ARG A 2 5.89 -11.39 -2.66
CA ARG A 2 4.46 -11.22 -3.02
C ARG A 2 3.59 -10.63 -1.91
N TYR A 3 3.63 -11.20 -0.70
CA TYR A 3 2.88 -10.72 0.46
C TYR A 3 3.08 -9.22 0.79
N TRP A 4 4.31 -8.72 0.69
CA TRP A 4 4.61 -7.30 0.95
C TRP A 4 4.09 -6.39 -0.17
N ILE A 5 4.18 -6.85 -1.42
CA ILE A 5 3.65 -6.14 -2.59
C ILE A 5 2.13 -5.99 -2.44
N ASP A 6 1.44 -7.07 -2.12
CA ASP A 6 -0.02 -7.08 -1.97
C ASP A 6 -0.45 -6.16 -0.81
N ARG A 7 0.23 -6.22 0.34
CA ARG A 7 -0.03 -5.31 1.47
C ARG A 7 0.12 -3.83 1.08
N ARG A 8 1.19 -3.49 0.36
CA ARG A 8 1.42 -2.10 -0.05
C ARG A 8 0.41 -1.63 -1.09
N ALA A 9 0.02 -2.52 -2.01
CA ALA A 9 -1.01 -2.25 -3.00
C ALA A 9 -2.36 -1.96 -2.33
N ARG A 10 -2.76 -2.74 -1.32
CA ARG A 10 -3.98 -2.47 -0.54
C ARG A 10 -3.94 -1.11 0.17
N GLU A 11 -2.82 -0.76 0.80
CA GLU A 11 -2.68 0.53 1.48
C GLU A 11 -2.81 1.71 0.51
N LEU A 12 -2.22 1.61 -0.68
CA LEU A 12 -2.36 2.64 -1.71
C LEU A 12 -3.79 2.72 -2.26
N SER A 13 -4.42 1.56 -2.47
CA SER A 13 -5.81 1.47 -2.89
C SER A 13 -6.74 2.11 -1.88
N LEU A 14 -6.53 1.87 -0.59
CA LEU A 14 -7.31 2.49 0.49
C LEU A 14 -7.20 4.01 0.48
N ARG A 15 -5.98 4.56 0.35
CA ARG A 15 -5.76 6.01 0.29
C ARG A 15 -6.47 6.64 -0.91
N PHE A 16 -6.37 5.99 -2.07
CA PHE A 16 -7.05 6.44 -3.27
C PHE A 16 -8.58 6.42 -3.10
N MET A 17 -9.14 5.28 -2.71
CA MET A 17 -10.58 5.12 -2.52
C MET A 17 -11.14 6.07 -1.46
N TYR A 18 -10.37 6.37 -0.41
CA TYR A 18 -10.73 7.37 0.59
C TYR A 18 -10.77 8.79 0.00
N SER A 19 -9.80 9.16 -0.85
CA SER A 19 -9.76 10.49 -1.48
C SER A 19 -10.90 10.76 -2.46
N LEU A 20 -11.55 9.72 -2.99
CA LEU A 20 -12.68 9.84 -3.91
C LEU A 20 -14.05 10.03 -3.23
N ASP A 21 -14.12 9.99 -1.88
CA ASP A 21 -15.36 9.98 -1.07
C ASP A 21 -16.51 9.20 -1.74
N VAL A 22 -16.24 7.94 -2.12
CA VAL A 22 -17.20 7.07 -2.83
C VAL A 22 -18.37 6.72 -1.91
N LYS A 23 -19.30 7.64 -1.72
CA LYS A 23 -20.59 7.39 -1.07
C LYS A 23 -21.53 6.79 -2.10
N SER A 24 -22.14 5.67 -1.76
CA SER A 24 -22.93 4.81 -2.64
C SER A 24 -24.27 5.41 -3.13
N ALA A 25 -24.46 6.72 -2.99
CA ALA A 25 -25.66 7.40 -3.44
C ALA A 25 -25.30 8.24 -4.67
N ASP A 26 -25.87 7.85 -5.82
CA ASP A 26 -25.77 8.47 -7.15
C ASP A 26 -24.53 8.12 -7.97
N PHE A 27 -24.54 6.98 -8.67
CA PHE A 27 -23.56 6.72 -9.73
C PHE A 27 -24.17 6.31 -11.06
N SER A 28 -24.31 7.30 -11.95
CA SER A 28 -23.70 7.19 -13.28
C SER A 28 -22.24 7.70 -13.16
N TYR A 29 -21.32 6.85 -12.70
CA TYR A 29 -19.89 7.21 -12.71
C TYR A 29 -19.43 7.22 -14.17
N ASP A 30 -18.97 8.35 -14.68
CA ASP A 30 -18.27 8.37 -15.97
C ASP A 30 -16.93 7.65 -15.78
N PHE A 31 -16.79 6.50 -16.44
CA PHE A 31 -15.60 5.66 -16.32
C PHE A 31 -14.35 6.35 -16.89
N ASP A 32 -14.54 7.27 -17.84
CA ASP A 32 -13.44 8.05 -18.43
C ASP A 32 -12.98 9.15 -17.46
N ASP A 33 -13.91 9.79 -16.73
CA ASP A 33 -13.59 10.73 -15.65
C ASP A 33 -12.91 10.01 -14.47
N PHE A 34 -13.39 8.83 -14.09
CA PHE A 34 -12.73 7.99 -13.09
C PHE A 34 -11.30 7.60 -13.49
N THR A 35 -11.10 7.14 -14.72
CA THR A 35 -9.77 6.76 -15.22
C THR A 35 -8.83 7.97 -15.25
N SER A 36 -9.37 9.14 -15.60
CA SER A 36 -8.64 10.42 -15.56
C SER A 36 -8.29 10.80 -14.12
N ASN A 37 -9.20 10.62 -13.15
CA ASN A 37 -8.96 10.86 -11.72
C ASN A 37 -7.95 9.87 -11.12
N VAL A 38 -7.93 8.60 -11.56
CA VAL A 38 -6.89 7.62 -11.22
C VAL A 38 -5.53 8.09 -11.75
N SER A 39 -5.45 8.50 -13.02
CA SER A 39 -4.21 9.02 -13.61
C SER A 39 -3.73 10.26 -12.86
N ASN A 40 -4.61 11.26 -12.69
CA ASN A 40 -4.33 12.50 -11.97
C ASN A 40 -3.93 12.25 -10.52
N PHE A 41 -4.54 11.27 -9.83
CA PHE A 41 -4.11 10.88 -8.49
C PHE A 41 -2.71 10.29 -8.50
N TRP A 42 -2.33 9.45 -9.46
CA TRP A 42 -0.95 8.96 -9.54
C TRP A 42 0.05 10.07 -9.89
N ASP A 43 -0.40 11.09 -10.64
CA ASP A 43 0.41 12.24 -11.03
C ASP A 43 0.57 13.26 -9.89
N THR A 44 -0.45 13.42 -9.02
CA THR A 44 -0.49 14.39 -7.89
C THR A 44 -0.18 13.77 -6.52
N ASN A 45 -0.48 12.48 -6.36
CA ASN A 45 0.05 11.58 -5.35
C ASN A 45 0.95 10.56 -6.06
N PRO A 46 2.10 11.01 -6.56
CA PRO A 46 3.20 10.12 -6.78
C PRO A 46 3.20 9.03 -5.70
N ILE A 47 3.37 7.76 -6.10
CA ILE A 47 4.12 6.86 -5.23
C ILE A 47 5.58 7.33 -5.26
N ASN A 48 5.83 8.62 -5.04
CA ASN A 48 6.97 9.09 -4.30
C ASN A 48 6.83 8.31 -3.03
N ASN A 49 7.63 7.25 -2.92
CA ASN A 49 8.28 6.85 -1.68
C ASN A 49 8.44 5.36 -1.54
N TYR A 50 9.55 4.88 -2.07
CA TYR A 50 10.17 3.70 -1.50
C TYR A 50 11.51 4.13 -0.90
N TYR A 51 11.69 3.76 0.37
CA TYR A 51 12.92 3.29 0.97
C TYR A 51 12.52 2.13 1.87
N MET A 52 12.04 1.05 1.28
CA MET A 52 11.99 -0.20 2.04
C MET A 52 13.44 -0.56 2.30
N LEU A 53 13.95 -0.39 3.52
CA LEU A 53 15.16 -1.05 4.00
C LEU A 53 14.72 -2.43 4.48
N LYS A 54 14.80 -3.43 3.60
CA LYS A 54 14.51 -4.81 4.00
C LYS A 54 15.76 -5.64 3.80
N VAL A 55 16.21 -6.25 4.91
CA VAL A 55 17.18 -7.33 4.84
C VAL A 55 16.49 -8.53 4.19
N MET A 56 17.06 -8.99 3.08
CA MET A 56 16.63 -10.17 2.34
C MET A 56 17.84 -11.08 2.19
N ARG A 57 17.67 -12.37 2.44
CA ARG A 57 18.71 -13.35 2.18
C ARG A 57 18.64 -13.79 0.72
N ILE A 58 19.71 -13.59 -0.04
CA ILE A 58 19.83 -13.95 -1.46
C ILE A 58 21.12 -14.76 -1.63
N LYS A 59 21.01 -16.03 -2.08
CA LYS A 59 22.17 -16.95 -2.23
C LYS A 59 23.05 -17.00 -0.98
N ASP A 60 22.41 -17.20 0.18
CA ASP A 60 23.04 -17.26 1.50
C ASP A 60 23.67 -15.97 2.04
N GLU A 61 23.63 -14.86 1.29
CA GLU A 61 24.08 -13.55 1.75
C GLU A 61 22.91 -12.64 2.17
N ASP A 62 23.09 -11.93 3.28
CA ASP A 62 22.16 -10.88 3.70
C ASP A 62 22.35 -9.63 2.80
N MET A 63 21.28 -9.25 2.10
CA MET A 63 21.22 -8.11 1.21
C MET A 63 20.23 -7.09 1.74
N ILE A 64 20.59 -5.82 1.67
CA ILE A 64 19.70 -4.70 1.90
C ILE A 64 19.13 -4.26 0.56
N VAL A 65 17.83 -4.49 0.39
CA VAL A 65 17.08 -3.94 -0.72
C VAL A 65 16.60 -2.56 -0.30
N ILE A 66 16.75 -1.57 -1.18
CA ILE A 66 16.25 -0.20 -1.10
C ILE A 66 15.44 0.03 -2.38
N GLY A 67 14.12 -0.02 -2.30
CA GLY A 67 13.28 0.35 -3.44
C GLY A 67 13.21 1.86 -3.60
N SER A 68 13.08 2.38 -4.82
CA SER A 68 12.75 3.76 -5.18
C SER A 68 11.87 3.72 -6.45
N ALA A 69 10.79 4.49 -6.52
CA ALA A 69 9.91 4.51 -7.70
C ALA A 69 10.26 5.67 -8.64
N ALA A 70 10.10 5.45 -9.95
CA ALA A 70 10.18 6.49 -10.97
C ALA A 70 8.77 6.90 -11.37
N LEU A 71 8.48 8.20 -11.30
CA LEU A 71 7.14 8.72 -11.56
C LEU A 71 6.67 8.59 -12.99
N SER A 72 7.54 8.81 -13.96
CA SER A 72 7.13 9.02 -15.34
C SER A 72 6.75 7.75 -16.10
N ASN A 73 7.27 6.57 -15.71
CA ASN A 73 7.30 5.41 -16.62
C ASN A 73 6.81 4.09 -16.01
N ASN A 74 6.06 4.12 -14.90
CA ASN A 74 5.54 2.93 -14.22
C ASN A 74 6.63 1.88 -13.87
N LYS A 75 7.85 2.34 -13.56
CA LYS A 75 9.03 1.52 -13.25
C LYS A 75 9.46 1.72 -11.80
N ILE A 76 9.79 0.64 -11.12
CA ILE A 76 10.47 0.65 -9.81
C ILE A 76 11.95 0.40 -10.04
N PHE A 77 12.79 1.20 -9.39
CA PHE A 77 14.21 0.97 -9.24
C PHE A 77 14.47 0.33 -7.89
N LEU A 78 14.89 -0.93 -7.88
CA LEU A 78 15.44 -1.54 -6.69
C LEU A 78 16.95 -1.33 -6.69
N ARG A 79 17.47 -0.81 -5.58
CA ARG A 79 18.89 -0.80 -5.27
C ARG A 79 19.15 -1.92 -4.29
N ILE A 80 20.11 -2.79 -4.60
CA ILE A 80 20.49 -3.90 -3.74
C ILE A 80 21.95 -3.72 -3.35
N ILE A 81 22.23 -3.75 -2.07
CA ILE A 81 23.58 -3.64 -1.50
C ILE A 81 23.76 -4.75 -0.45
N SER A 82 24.93 -5.35 -0.33
CA SER A 82 25.17 -6.33 0.73
C SER A 82 25.07 -5.66 2.10
N LYS A 83 24.54 -6.38 3.08
CA LYS A 83 24.37 -5.86 4.45
C LYS A 83 25.69 -5.39 5.04
N ASP A 84 26.78 -6.17 4.88
CA ASP A 84 28.13 -5.77 5.31
C ASP A 84 28.58 -4.41 4.73
N LYS A 85 28.35 -4.18 3.43
CA LYS A 85 28.71 -2.91 2.77
C LYS A 85 27.84 -1.76 3.27
N PHE A 86 26.55 -2.01 3.43
CA PHE A 86 25.63 -1.01 3.96
C PHE A 86 25.99 -0.63 5.40
N ASP A 87 26.23 -1.62 6.27
CA ASP A 87 26.62 -1.42 7.66
C ASP A 87 27.90 -0.59 7.73
N LYS A 88 28.95 -0.94 6.97
CA LYS A 88 30.21 -0.16 6.85
C LYS A 88 30.02 1.28 6.37
N LEU A 89 28.99 1.55 5.55
CA LEU A 89 28.68 2.90 5.10
C LEU A 89 27.90 3.67 6.18
N THR A 90 26.95 3.03 6.84
CA THR A 90 26.12 3.66 7.89
C THR A 90 26.86 3.91 9.20
N THR A 91 27.87 3.11 9.55
CA THR A 91 28.72 3.36 10.73
C THR A 91 29.53 4.65 10.63
N LYS A 92 29.69 5.21 9.42
CA LYS A 92 30.34 6.50 9.20
C LYS A 92 29.48 7.68 9.65
N VAL A 93 28.21 7.45 9.99
CA VAL A 93 27.29 8.50 10.41
C VAL A 93 27.06 8.44 11.89
N SER A 94 27.15 9.61 12.53
CA SER A 94 27.12 9.80 13.98
C SER A 94 25.83 9.29 14.63
N ASN A 95 24.72 9.20 13.89
CA ASN A 95 23.45 8.70 14.40
C ASN A 95 22.67 7.87 13.34
N PRO A 96 22.74 6.53 13.41
CA PRO A 96 22.03 5.63 12.49
C PRO A 96 20.50 5.70 12.58
N GLU A 97 19.94 6.01 13.74
CA GLU A 97 18.48 6.19 13.89
C GLU A 97 18.01 7.47 13.19
N LYS A 98 18.82 8.54 13.27
CA LYS A 98 18.58 9.78 12.51
C LYS A 98 18.63 9.54 10.99
N PHE A 99 19.42 8.57 10.51
CA PHE A 99 19.41 8.18 9.09
C PHE A 99 18.07 7.54 8.68
N LYS A 100 17.45 6.72 9.52
CA LYS A 100 16.11 6.16 9.22
C LYS A 100 15.06 7.24 9.12
N VAL A 101 15.11 8.23 10.02
CA VAL A 101 14.22 9.40 9.98
C VAL A 101 14.49 10.22 8.71
N PHE A 102 15.75 10.49 8.39
CA PHE A 102 16.16 11.20 7.17
C PHE A 102 15.66 10.51 5.90
N LEU A 103 15.81 9.19 5.78
CA LEU A 103 15.27 8.41 4.65
C LEU A 103 13.74 8.53 4.56
N LYS A 104 13.05 8.61 5.70
CA LYS A 104 11.60 8.77 5.78
C LYS A 104 11.16 10.19 5.38
N THR A 105 11.89 11.23 5.77
CA THR A 105 11.60 12.63 5.45
C THR A 105 11.97 12.99 4.01
N TYR A 106 13.15 12.56 3.52
CA TYR A 106 13.55 12.70 2.11
C TYR A 106 12.54 12.07 1.17
N ASN A 107 11.96 10.93 1.58
CA ASN A 107 10.80 10.34 0.96
C ASN A 107 9.68 11.38 0.79
N LEU A 108 9.19 11.97 1.88
CA LEU A 108 7.96 12.77 1.85
C LEU A 108 8.05 14.04 0.99
N ASN A 109 9.19 14.32 0.34
CA ASN A 109 9.49 15.56 -0.38
C ASN A 109 9.26 16.79 0.50
N GLU A 110 9.25 16.59 1.82
CA GLU A 110 9.16 17.64 2.81
C GLU A 110 10.46 18.43 2.78
N LYS A 111 10.36 19.76 2.90
CA LYS A 111 11.53 20.62 3.03
C LYS A 111 12.30 20.17 4.27
N ILE A 112 13.49 19.62 4.04
CA ILE A 112 14.39 19.27 5.13
C ILE A 112 14.99 20.59 5.63
N GLU A 113 14.51 21.06 6.78
CA GLU A 113 15.18 22.15 7.50
C GLU A 113 16.51 21.59 8.04
N GLY A 114 17.61 22.06 7.43
CA GLY A 114 18.96 21.60 7.74
C GLY A 114 19.52 20.64 6.68
N HIS A 115 20.34 21.18 5.79
CA HIS A 115 21.17 20.41 4.87
C HIS A 115 22.26 19.64 5.64
N ASP A 116 21.93 18.46 6.16
CA ASP A 116 22.92 17.56 6.74
C ASP A 116 23.65 16.83 5.59
N ALA A 117 24.70 17.50 5.08
CA ALA A 117 25.45 17.10 3.90
C ALA A 117 26.04 15.68 3.99
N ASP A 118 26.29 15.20 5.21
CA ASP A 118 26.80 13.86 5.48
C ASP A 118 25.78 12.78 5.11
N PHE A 119 24.48 13.01 5.36
CA PHE A 119 23.45 12.06 4.95
C PHE A 119 23.23 12.03 3.43
N TYR A 120 23.35 13.18 2.75
CA TYR A 120 23.28 13.23 1.29
C TYR A 120 24.48 12.54 0.64
N LYS A 121 25.68 12.74 1.20
CA LYS A 121 26.89 12.04 0.78
C LYS A 121 26.74 10.53 0.99
N LEU A 122 26.25 10.10 2.16
CA LEU A 122 25.97 8.69 2.44
C LEU A 122 24.96 8.09 1.45
N LEU A 123 23.85 8.80 1.17
CA LEU A 123 22.87 8.36 0.17
C LEU A 123 23.51 8.16 -1.21
N ARG A 124 24.33 9.12 -1.65
CA ARG A 124 25.06 9.03 -2.91
C ARG A 124 25.99 7.82 -2.92
N ASP A 125 26.69 7.55 -1.83
CA ASP A 125 27.61 6.42 -1.71
C ASP A 125 26.87 5.08 -1.75
N ILE A 126 25.74 4.96 -1.03
CA ILE A 126 24.87 3.76 -1.07
C ILE A 126 24.36 3.53 -2.50
N PHE A 127 23.91 4.58 -3.19
CA PHE A 127 23.41 4.46 -4.56
C PHE A 127 24.48 4.15 -5.59
N SER A 128 25.71 4.62 -5.38
CA SER A 128 26.85 4.32 -6.25
C SER A 128 27.33 2.88 -6.09
N ASN A 129 27.23 2.33 -4.87
CA ASN A 129 27.68 0.97 -4.55
C ASN A 129 26.59 -0.11 -4.62
N SER A 130 25.36 0.26 -5.01
CA SER A 130 24.22 -0.66 -5.08
C SER A 130 23.89 -1.06 -6.52
N LYS A 131 23.57 -2.35 -6.69
CA LYS A 131 23.07 -2.88 -7.97
C LYS A 131 21.69 -2.32 -8.25
N LYS A 132 21.52 -1.68 -9.41
CA LYS A 132 20.22 -1.20 -9.91
C LYS A 132 19.49 -2.33 -10.64
N VAL A 133 18.28 -2.64 -10.19
CA VAL A 133 17.35 -3.54 -10.88
C VAL A 133 16.12 -2.72 -11.24
N VAL A 134 15.76 -2.72 -12.52
CA VAL A 134 14.55 -2.07 -13.00
C VAL A 134 13.46 -3.12 -13.09
N THR A 135 12.32 -2.90 -12.45
CA THR A 135 11.16 -3.78 -12.57
C THR A 135 9.91 -2.96 -12.88
N LYS A 136 8.88 -3.58 -13.46
CA LYS A 136 7.56 -2.95 -13.61
C LYS A 136 7.03 -2.60 -12.22
N ASN A 137 6.24 -1.55 -12.09
CA ASN A 137 5.63 -1.17 -10.82
C ASN A 137 4.50 -2.14 -10.44
N VAL A 138 4.89 -3.34 -10.02
CA VAL A 138 3.97 -4.43 -9.64
C VAL A 138 2.99 -3.98 -8.57
N ILE A 139 3.42 -3.05 -7.69
CA ILE A 139 2.58 -2.49 -6.65
C ILE A 139 1.52 -1.56 -7.23
N LYS A 140 1.88 -0.62 -8.12
CA LYS A 140 0.91 0.22 -8.83
C LYS A 140 -0.06 -0.64 -9.64
N ASN A 141 0.44 -1.59 -10.43
CA ASN A 141 -0.42 -2.47 -11.22
C ASN A 141 -1.41 -3.26 -10.34
N LYS A 142 -0.98 -3.74 -9.17
CA LYS A 142 -1.86 -4.44 -8.25
C LYS A 142 -2.84 -3.49 -7.55
N ALA A 143 -2.40 -2.28 -7.21
CA ALA A 143 -3.30 -1.26 -6.66
C ALA A 143 -4.36 -0.85 -7.69
N ASP A 144 -3.96 -0.62 -8.95
CA ASP A 144 -4.87 -0.35 -10.05
C ASP A 144 -5.88 -1.49 -10.22
N GLU A 145 -5.43 -2.75 -10.17
CA GLU A 145 -6.32 -3.92 -10.21
C GLU A 145 -7.36 -3.90 -9.08
N ILE A 146 -6.94 -3.62 -7.84
CA ILE A 146 -7.84 -3.54 -6.68
C ILE A 146 -8.81 -2.37 -6.83
N ILE A 147 -8.31 -1.18 -7.18
CA ILE A 147 -9.10 0.05 -7.33
C ILE A 147 -10.18 -0.13 -8.40
N HIS A 148 -9.79 -0.51 -9.62
CA HIS A 148 -10.73 -0.70 -10.72
C HIS A 148 -11.69 -1.85 -10.42
N GLY A 149 -11.20 -2.92 -9.79
CA GLY A 149 -12.00 -4.04 -9.34
C GLY A 149 -13.08 -3.66 -8.33
N CYS A 150 -12.73 -2.84 -7.33
CA CYS A 150 -13.67 -2.34 -6.34
C CYS A 150 -14.71 -1.42 -6.98
N VAL A 151 -14.29 -0.46 -7.81
CA VAL A 151 -15.20 0.52 -8.42
C VAL A 151 -16.16 -0.14 -9.41
N LYS A 152 -15.65 -1.03 -10.27
CA LYS A 152 -16.48 -1.80 -11.20
C LYS A 152 -17.52 -2.67 -10.50
N ASN A 153 -17.20 -3.19 -9.32
CA ASN A 153 -18.05 -4.08 -8.55
C ASN A 153 -18.61 -3.43 -7.28
N ILE A 154 -18.69 -2.10 -7.23
CA ILE A 154 -18.99 -1.38 -5.98
C ILE A 154 -20.35 -1.77 -5.40
N LYS A 155 -21.37 -1.88 -6.26
CA LYS A 155 -22.73 -2.27 -5.89
C LYS A 155 -22.78 -3.69 -5.29
N PRO A 156 -22.34 -4.75 -6.00
CA PRO A 156 -22.37 -6.09 -5.42
C PRO A 156 -21.47 -6.23 -4.18
N ILE A 157 -20.37 -5.47 -4.08
CA ILE A 157 -19.55 -5.42 -2.87
C ILE A 157 -20.33 -4.82 -1.70
N ASP A 158 -20.94 -3.65 -1.90
CA ASP A 158 -21.70 -2.94 -0.87
C ASP A 158 -22.92 -3.76 -0.43
N ASP A 159 -23.61 -4.43 -1.36
CA ASP A 159 -24.74 -5.33 -1.06
C ASP A 159 -24.29 -6.49 -0.16
N GLN A 160 -23.11 -7.06 -0.37
CA GLN A 160 -22.57 -8.13 0.47
C GLN A 160 -22.21 -7.64 1.87
N ILE A 161 -21.67 -6.42 1.97
CA ILE A 161 -21.38 -5.77 3.24
C ILE A 161 -22.70 -5.52 4.00
N ASP A 162 -23.67 -4.88 3.36
CA ASP A 162 -24.97 -4.52 3.96
C ASP A 162 -25.71 -5.76 4.50
N GLN A 163 -25.79 -6.83 3.71
CA GLN A 163 -26.39 -8.10 4.12
C GLN A 163 -25.69 -8.78 5.31
N SER A 164 -24.44 -8.42 5.62
CA SER A 164 -23.68 -8.98 6.73
C SER A 164 -23.83 -8.18 8.02
N ILE A 165 -24.39 -6.98 7.96
CA ILE A 165 -24.54 -6.10 9.09
C ILE A 165 -25.70 -6.59 9.97
N LYS A 166 -25.44 -6.75 11.27
CA LYS A 166 -26.48 -7.03 12.27
C LYS A 166 -26.64 -5.81 13.18
N ASN A 167 -27.81 -5.20 13.18
CA ASN A 167 -28.17 -4.07 14.05
C ASN A 167 -27.33 -2.78 13.88
N TRP A 168 -26.60 -2.65 12.77
CA TRP A 168 -25.96 -1.40 12.36
C TRP A 168 -26.58 -0.93 11.04
N ARG A 169 -26.35 0.32 10.66
CA ARG A 169 -26.77 0.80 9.35
C ARG A 169 -25.55 1.00 8.47
N PHE A 170 -25.65 0.58 7.21
CA PHE A 170 -24.57 0.71 6.23
C PHE A 170 -24.07 2.16 6.10
N ASP A 171 -24.99 3.13 6.08
CA ASP A 171 -24.68 4.57 5.98
C ASP A 171 -23.96 5.15 7.21
N ARG A 172 -23.86 4.40 8.31
CA ARG A 172 -23.13 4.80 9.52
C ARG A 172 -21.73 4.19 9.62
N ILE A 173 -21.31 3.40 8.63
CA ILE A 173 -19.92 2.91 8.59
C ILE A 173 -19.04 4.10 8.22
N ASN A 174 -17.97 4.34 9.00
CA ASN A 174 -17.03 5.40 8.64
C ASN A 174 -16.33 5.08 7.30
N SER A 175 -15.93 6.11 6.58
CA SER A 175 -15.42 5.96 5.21
C SER A 175 -14.13 5.15 5.12
N VAL A 176 -13.30 5.13 6.16
CA VAL A 176 -12.08 4.30 6.20
C VAL A 176 -12.45 2.82 6.28
N ASP A 177 -13.28 2.45 7.25
CA ASP A 177 -13.71 1.06 7.46
C ASP A 177 -14.49 0.52 6.27
N LEU A 178 -15.37 1.34 5.67
CA LEU A 178 -16.12 0.96 4.49
C LEU A 178 -15.18 0.64 3.32
N ASN A 179 -14.15 1.45 3.08
CA ASN A 179 -13.19 1.19 2.02
C ASN A 179 -12.28 -0.02 2.33
N ILE A 180 -11.93 -0.26 3.59
CA ILE A 180 -11.22 -1.48 4.01
C ILE A 180 -12.09 -2.71 3.71
N LEU A 181 -13.37 -2.68 4.07
CA LEU A 181 -14.33 -3.74 3.77
C LEU A 181 -14.46 -3.96 2.26
N ARG A 182 -14.61 -2.90 1.47
CA ARG A 182 -14.73 -2.98 0.01
C ARG A 182 -13.53 -3.66 -0.64
N ILE A 183 -12.31 -3.30 -0.23
CA ILE A 183 -11.08 -3.94 -0.70
C ILE A 183 -11.06 -5.43 -0.35
N ALA A 184 -11.37 -5.76 0.91
CA ALA A 184 -11.34 -7.15 1.38
C ALA A 184 -12.40 -8.02 0.69
N VAL A 185 -13.62 -7.50 0.55
CA VAL A 185 -14.73 -8.18 -0.13
C VAL A 185 -14.44 -8.34 -1.62
N PHE A 186 -13.85 -7.33 -2.26
CA PHE A 186 -13.35 -7.46 -3.64
C PHE A 186 -12.38 -8.63 -3.76
N GLU A 187 -11.40 -8.72 -2.85
CA GLU A 187 -10.41 -9.80 -2.89
C GLU A 187 -11.02 -11.17 -2.65
N ILE A 188 -12.01 -11.27 -1.76
CA ILE A 188 -12.71 -12.52 -1.43
C ILE A 188 -13.54 -13.03 -2.61
N LEU A 189 -14.26 -12.13 -3.29
CA LEU A 189 -15.27 -12.52 -4.28
C LEU A 189 -14.76 -12.51 -5.73
N PHE A 190 -13.81 -11.63 -6.06
CA PHE A 190 -13.43 -11.37 -7.45
C PHE A 190 -11.94 -11.60 -7.76
N SER A 191 -11.06 -11.54 -6.76
CA SER A 191 -9.61 -11.71 -6.99
C SER A 191 -9.18 -13.18 -6.91
N LYS A 192 -8.82 -13.76 -8.05
CA LYS A 192 -8.25 -15.12 -8.09
C LYS A 192 -6.84 -15.15 -7.48
N GLY A 193 -6.59 -16.08 -6.56
CA GLY A 193 -5.24 -16.39 -6.06
C GLY A 193 -4.81 -15.71 -4.76
N ILE A 194 -5.73 -15.03 -4.06
CA ILE A 194 -5.52 -14.59 -2.67
C ILE A 194 -6.41 -15.45 -1.77
N PRO A 195 -5.86 -16.24 -0.83
CA PRO A 195 -6.67 -17.03 0.08
C PRO A 195 -7.54 -16.13 0.97
N VAL A 196 -8.81 -16.49 1.15
CA VAL A 196 -9.78 -15.74 1.97
C VAL A 196 -9.24 -15.38 3.37
N PRO A 197 -8.60 -16.30 4.13
CA PRO A 197 -8.05 -15.94 5.45
C PRO A 197 -6.96 -14.86 5.40
N VAL A 198 -6.23 -14.76 4.28
CA VAL A 198 -5.22 -13.72 4.07
C VAL A 198 -5.89 -12.38 3.85
N SER A 199 -6.95 -12.31 3.03
CA SER A 199 -7.69 -11.06 2.79
C SER A 199 -8.29 -10.51 4.09
N ILE A 200 -8.89 -11.37 4.92
CA ILE A 200 -9.44 -11.00 6.23
C ILE A 200 -8.35 -10.45 7.15
N LYS A 201 -7.24 -11.20 7.30
CA LYS A 201 -6.12 -10.77 8.14
C LYS A 201 -5.55 -9.41 7.71
N GLU A 202 -5.40 -9.19 6.41
CA GLU A 202 -4.87 -7.92 5.90
C GLU A 202 -5.83 -6.74 6.09
N ALA A 203 -7.15 -6.99 6.03
CA ALA A 203 -8.15 -5.98 6.36
C ALA A 203 -8.04 -5.53 7.82
N ILE A 204 -7.87 -6.47 8.76
CA ILE A 204 -7.65 -6.17 10.18
C ILE A 204 -6.37 -5.36 10.38
N VAL A 205 -5.28 -5.71 9.67
CA VAL A 205 -4.02 -4.95 9.74
C VAL A 205 -4.18 -3.51 9.23
N LEU A 206 -5.01 -3.28 8.21
CA LEU A 206 -5.34 -1.93 7.76
C LEU A 206 -6.16 -1.18 8.80
N ALA A 207 -7.15 -1.83 9.40
CA ALA A 207 -7.99 -1.24 10.45
C ALA A 207 -7.14 -0.81 11.66
N LEU A 208 -6.24 -1.67 12.15
CA LEU A 208 -5.29 -1.34 13.22
C LEU A 208 -4.41 -0.12 12.90
N LYS A 209 -4.13 0.12 11.61
CA LYS A 209 -3.23 1.19 11.18
C LYS A 209 -3.96 2.51 10.92
N TYR A 210 -5.23 2.46 10.52
CA TYR A 210 -5.96 3.62 9.99
C TYR A 210 -7.28 3.91 10.69
N SER A 211 -7.69 3.07 11.64
CA SER A 211 -8.98 3.13 12.33
C SER A 211 -8.79 2.78 13.82
N SER A 212 -9.82 2.25 14.48
CA SER A 212 -9.79 1.89 15.91
C SER A 212 -9.77 0.37 16.18
N ASP A 213 -9.57 0.00 17.44
CA ASP A 213 -9.62 -1.41 17.87
C ASP A 213 -11.03 -2.00 17.74
N GLU A 214 -12.08 -1.19 17.95
CA GLU A 214 -13.48 -1.58 17.71
C GLU A 214 -13.72 -1.87 16.22
N SER A 215 -13.14 -1.05 15.33
CA SER A 215 -13.21 -1.27 13.88
C SER A 215 -12.58 -2.60 13.47
N CYS A 216 -11.50 -3.02 14.12
CA CYS A 216 -10.87 -4.31 13.85
C CYS A 216 -11.84 -5.48 14.11
N SER A 217 -12.53 -5.43 15.26
CA SER A 217 -13.51 -6.45 15.64
C SER A 217 -14.74 -6.42 14.72
N PHE A 218 -15.22 -5.23 14.39
CA PHE A 218 -16.35 -5.03 13.47
C PHE A 218 -16.04 -5.57 12.07
N ILE A 219 -14.91 -5.19 11.48
CA ILE A 219 -14.47 -5.63 10.15
C ILE A 219 -14.30 -7.15 10.13
N ASN A 220 -13.67 -7.74 11.15
CA ASN A 220 -13.51 -9.18 11.22
C ASN A 220 -14.87 -9.90 11.23
N GLY A 221 -15.83 -9.44 12.04
CA GLY A 221 -17.17 -10.04 12.12
C GLY A 221 -17.95 -10.00 10.79
N ILE A 222 -17.86 -8.89 10.07
CA ILE A 222 -18.47 -8.74 8.74
C ILE A 222 -17.82 -9.71 7.74
N LEU A 223 -16.48 -9.72 7.66
CA LEU A 223 -15.76 -10.54 6.69
C LEU A 223 -15.86 -12.04 6.99
N ASP A 224 -15.94 -12.45 8.26
CA ASP A 224 -16.22 -13.83 8.65
C ASP A 224 -17.62 -14.28 8.18
N THR A 225 -18.59 -13.37 8.19
CA THR A 225 -19.95 -13.66 7.68
C THR A 225 -19.96 -13.78 6.16
N ILE A 226 -19.24 -12.89 5.45
CA ILE A 226 -19.13 -12.92 3.99
C ILE A 226 -18.36 -14.16 3.51
N SER A 227 -17.22 -14.47 4.15
CA SER A 227 -16.40 -15.62 3.76
C SER A 227 -17.13 -16.94 3.85
N LYS A 228 -17.99 -17.14 4.86
CA LYS A 228 -18.85 -18.32 4.98
C LYS A 228 -19.82 -18.45 3.80
N ARG A 229 -20.35 -17.34 3.28
CA ARG A 229 -21.23 -17.34 2.10
C ARG A 229 -20.47 -17.57 0.80
N ALA A 230 -19.24 -17.05 0.70
CA ALA A 230 -18.41 -17.18 -0.51
C ALA A 230 -17.79 -18.59 -0.69
N LEU A 231 -17.69 -19.36 0.39
CA LEU A 231 -17.10 -20.71 0.40
C LEU A 231 -18.15 -21.85 0.36
N GLN A 232 -19.43 -21.50 0.29
CA GLN A 232 -20.56 -22.42 0.08
C GLN A 232 -20.83 -22.61 -1.40
#